data_AF-A0A7W1V7R5-F1
#
_entry.id   AF-A0A7W1V7R5-F1
#
_cell.length_a   1.000
_cell.length_b   1.000
_cell.length_c   1.000
_cell.angle_alpha   90.00
_cell.angle_beta   90.00
_cell.angle_gamma   90.00
#
_symmetry.space_group_name_H-M   'P 1'
#
loop_
_entity.id
_entity.type
_entity.pdbx_description
1 polymer ?
#
loop_
_entity_poly.entity_id
_entity_poly.type
_entity_poly.pdbx_seq_one_letter_code
_entity_poly.pdbx_strand_id
1 'polypeptide(L)'
;MPEITFIVDDLRGAILVENNHDLNANLIDHLRAALGEAQETACARPLEIIKPIAAFPEALAEELSVRIAGYYHDSLTEGPGRRSSVLFQFCPLKCKGCYVPQLHDKDSGASVSVKKLAELLLDPKFERDGVTILGGEPFAQPEGLLALVGELRAMGCRHLVCYSGYTLEALREKAVKQSSIGAVLGDIDILIDGAYLESETSGAGLWTGSGNQRVIDLRATRRFNRIVLYS
;
A
#
# COMPACT_ATOMS: atom_id res chain seq x y z
N MET A 1 -14.87 17.45 12.14
CA MET A 1 -15.12 16.51 13.27
C MET A 1 -14.14 15.38 13.09
N PRO A 2 -13.56 14.82 14.17
CA PRO A 2 -12.79 13.58 14.04
C PRO A 2 -13.70 12.50 13.48
N GLU A 3 -13.25 11.84 12.42
CA GLU A 3 -13.95 10.72 11.80
C GLU A 3 -13.34 9.43 12.33
N ILE A 4 -14.14 8.67 13.08
CA ILE A 4 -13.72 7.40 13.65
C ILE A 4 -14.39 6.31 12.83
N THR A 5 -13.58 5.45 12.19
CA THR A 5 -14.08 4.30 11.45
C THR A 5 -13.98 3.07 12.33
N PHE A 6 -15.12 2.43 12.59
CA PHE A 6 -15.18 1.13 13.24
C PHE A 6 -15.31 0.03 12.19
N ILE A 7 -14.40 -0.93 12.23
CA ILE A 7 -14.40 -2.11 11.37
C ILE A 7 -14.73 -3.30 12.24
N VAL A 8 -15.80 -4.02 11.92
CA VAL A 8 -16.15 -5.28 12.59
C VAL A 8 -15.59 -6.44 11.78
N ASP A 9 -14.61 -7.15 12.34
CA ASP A 9 -14.11 -8.44 11.83
C ASP A 9 -15.02 -9.55 12.39
N ASP A 10 -15.97 -10.00 11.57
CA ASP A 10 -16.96 -11.01 11.91
C ASP A 10 -16.38 -12.42 12.06
N LEU A 11 -15.22 -12.70 11.43
CA LEU A 11 -14.53 -13.97 11.54
C LEU A 11 -13.80 -14.11 12.89
N ARG A 12 -13.25 -13.03 13.41
CA ARG A 12 -12.52 -13.02 14.69
C ARG A 12 -13.32 -12.47 15.86
N GLY A 13 -14.45 -11.83 15.59
CA GLY A 13 -15.22 -11.09 16.59
C GLY A 13 -14.49 -9.85 17.12
N ALA A 14 -13.61 -9.25 16.31
CA ALA A 14 -12.79 -8.10 16.69
C ALA A 14 -13.36 -6.79 16.14
N ILE A 15 -13.13 -5.68 16.84
CA ILE A 15 -13.45 -4.34 16.37
C ILE A 15 -12.13 -3.58 16.18
N LEU A 16 -11.82 -3.20 14.94
CA LEU A 16 -10.72 -2.27 14.67
C LEU A 16 -11.25 -0.85 14.65
N VAL A 17 -10.48 0.06 15.23
CA VAL A 17 -10.79 1.48 15.27
C VAL A 17 -9.69 2.22 14.53
N GLU A 18 -10.00 2.79 13.37
CA GLU A 18 -9.10 3.66 12.62
C GLU A 18 -9.49 5.12 12.85
N ASN A 19 -8.49 5.98 13.05
CA ASN A 19 -8.67 7.43 13.08
C ASN A 19 -7.52 8.12 12.34
N ASN A 20 -7.85 9.13 11.54
CA ASN A 20 -6.88 9.93 10.79
C ASN A 20 -6.33 11.15 11.58
N HIS A 21 -6.58 11.20 12.90
CA HIS A 21 -6.23 12.32 13.77
C HIS A 21 -5.83 11.86 15.17
N ASP A 22 -5.23 12.76 15.96
CA ASP A 22 -5.07 12.54 17.40
C ASP A 22 -6.46 12.45 18.06
N LEU A 23 -6.81 11.28 18.60
CA LEU A 23 -7.96 11.13 19.48
C LEU A 23 -7.64 11.85 20.79
N ASN A 24 -8.55 12.69 21.30
CA ASN A 24 -8.34 13.26 22.63
C ASN A 24 -8.38 12.13 23.69
N ALA A 25 -7.66 12.33 24.80
CA ALA A 25 -7.55 11.31 25.84
C ALA A 25 -8.92 10.86 26.39
N ASN A 26 -9.87 11.79 26.50
CA ASN A 26 -11.22 11.51 27.01
C ASN A 26 -12.00 10.56 26.09
N LEU A 27 -11.85 10.69 24.78
CA LEU A 27 -12.47 9.80 23.80
C LEU A 27 -11.83 8.41 23.82
N ILE A 28 -10.51 8.34 23.96
CA ILE A 28 -9.81 7.06 24.14
C ILE A 28 -10.31 6.34 25.39
N ASP A 29 -10.46 7.05 26.51
CA ASP A 29 -10.96 6.45 27.75
C ASP A 29 -12.40 5.95 27.63
N HIS A 30 -13.28 6.70 26.94
CA HIS A 30 -14.63 6.22 26.65
C HIS A 30 -14.64 4.99 25.74
N LEU A 31 -13.78 4.94 24.72
CA LEU A 31 -13.65 3.78 23.85
C LEU A 31 -13.14 2.56 24.61
N ARG A 32 -12.14 2.72 25.49
CA ARG A 32 -11.65 1.64 26.36
C ARG A 32 -12.75 1.13 27.31
N ALA A 33 -13.52 2.03 27.90
CA ALA A 33 -14.61 1.66 28.80
C ALA A 33 -15.72 0.89 28.06
N ALA A 34 -15.99 1.22 26.80
CA ALA A 34 -17.04 0.60 26.00
C ALA A 34 -16.60 -0.70 25.31
N LEU A 35 -15.35 -0.76 24.82
CA LEU A 35 -14.85 -1.83 23.95
C LEU A 35 -13.79 -2.72 24.61
N GLY A 36 -13.29 -2.34 25.79
CA GLY A 36 -12.17 -3.00 26.47
C GLY A 36 -10.81 -2.44 26.09
N GLU A 37 -9.75 -3.04 26.65
CA GLU A 37 -8.37 -2.65 26.33
C GLU A 37 -8.04 -2.96 24.87
N ALA A 38 -7.46 -1.97 24.18
CA ALA A 38 -7.00 -2.14 22.81
C ALA A 38 -5.87 -3.17 22.75
N GLN A 39 -5.98 -4.11 21.82
CA GLN A 39 -4.86 -4.98 21.45
C GLN A 39 -4.25 -4.47 20.15
N GLU A 40 -2.93 -4.51 20.08
CA GLU A 40 -2.20 -4.17 18.86
C GLU A 40 -2.51 -5.22 17.78
N THR A 41 -3.34 -4.83 16.82
CA THR A 41 -3.63 -5.69 15.66
C THR A 41 -2.55 -5.44 14.62
N ALA A 42 -1.72 -6.45 14.34
CA ALA A 42 -0.86 -6.47 13.16
C ALA A 42 -1.75 -6.51 11.90
N CYS A 43 -2.19 -5.32 11.50
CA CYS A 43 -3.29 -5.05 10.60
C CYS A 43 -2.78 -5.07 9.15
N ALA A 44 -2.76 -6.25 8.54
CA ALA A 44 -2.52 -6.42 7.09
C ALA A 44 -3.10 -7.72 6.51
N ARG A 45 -4.16 -8.30 7.11
CA ARG A 45 -4.80 -9.51 6.57
C ARG A 45 -6.19 -9.17 6.00
N PRO A 46 -6.33 -9.00 4.67
CA PRO A 46 -7.64 -8.94 4.05
C PRO A 46 -8.42 -10.23 4.37
N LEU A 47 -9.67 -10.09 4.82
CA LEU A 47 -10.56 -11.22 5.12
C LEU A 47 -10.99 -11.94 3.83
N GLU A 48 -11.15 -11.19 2.74
CA GLU A 48 -11.27 -11.70 1.38
C GLU A 48 -10.32 -10.93 0.47
N ILE A 49 -9.36 -11.64 -0.13
CA ILE A 49 -8.69 -11.14 -1.32
C ILE A 49 -9.75 -11.19 -2.40
N ILE A 50 -10.30 -10.02 -2.78
CA ILE A 50 -11.11 -9.93 -4.00
C ILE A 50 -10.26 -10.56 -5.09
N LYS A 51 -10.70 -11.73 -5.56
CA LYS A 51 -10.03 -12.36 -6.68
C LYS A 51 -10.06 -11.31 -7.78
N PRO A 52 -8.90 -10.92 -8.32
CA PRO A 52 -8.83 -9.99 -9.42
C PRO A 52 -9.87 -10.43 -10.43
N ILE A 53 -10.82 -9.56 -10.77
CA ILE A 53 -11.70 -9.85 -11.89
C ILE A 53 -10.79 -9.86 -13.10
N ALA A 54 -10.37 -11.06 -13.51
CA ALA A 54 -9.72 -11.31 -14.77
C ALA A 54 -10.79 -11.16 -15.84
N ALA A 55 -11.09 -9.90 -16.18
CA ALA A 55 -11.87 -9.58 -17.35
C ALA A 55 -11.14 -8.48 -18.09
N PHE A 56 -10.26 -8.89 -19.00
CA PHE A 56 -9.86 -8.02 -20.09
C PHE A 56 -10.04 -8.78 -21.41
N PRO A 57 -10.81 -8.22 -22.36
CA PRO A 57 -10.71 -8.59 -23.75
C PRO A 57 -9.27 -8.33 -24.21
N GLU A 58 -8.77 -9.19 -25.09
CA GLU A 58 -7.50 -9.19 -25.83
C GLU A 58 -6.53 -8.01 -25.59
N ALA A 59 -5.28 -8.38 -25.29
CA ALA A 59 -4.14 -7.49 -25.18
C ALA A 59 -4.09 -6.48 -26.35
N LEU A 60 -4.38 -5.21 -26.06
CA LEU A 60 -4.10 -4.10 -26.97
C LEU A 60 -2.65 -3.69 -26.75
N ALA A 61 -1.76 -4.35 -27.48
CA ALA A 61 -0.33 -4.09 -27.49
C ALA A 61 0.00 -2.77 -28.21
N GLU A 62 -0.36 -1.63 -27.62
CA GLU A 62 0.14 -0.28 -27.98
C GLU A 62 0.31 0.68 -26.78
N GLU A 63 -0.29 0.41 -25.60
CA GLU A 63 -0.23 1.29 -24.42
C GLU A 63 0.75 0.81 -23.32
N LEU A 64 1.27 1.75 -22.50
CA LEU A 64 2.02 1.46 -21.27
C LEU A 64 1.17 0.62 -20.31
N SER A 65 1.74 -0.47 -19.79
CA SER A 65 1.03 -1.41 -18.93
C SER A 65 1.84 -1.84 -17.71
N VAL A 66 1.14 -2.39 -16.71
CA VAL A 66 1.70 -3.02 -15.52
C VAL A 66 1.13 -4.41 -15.35
N ARG A 67 1.93 -5.34 -14.85
CA ARG A 67 1.47 -6.67 -14.48
C ARG A 67 1.04 -6.69 -13.02
N ILE A 68 -0.24 -6.93 -12.78
CA ILE A 68 -0.83 -6.97 -11.45
C ILE A 68 -1.41 -8.34 -11.17
N ALA A 69 -1.39 -8.75 -9.91
CA ALA A 69 -2.25 -9.82 -9.45
C ALA A 69 -3.68 -9.33 -9.48
N GLY A 70 -3.98 -8.19 -8.84
CA GLY A 70 -5.31 -7.57 -8.84
C GLY A 70 -5.39 -6.24 -8.14
N TYR A 71 -6.61 -5.78 -7.88
CA TYR A 71 -6.90 -4.54 -7.15
C TYR A 71 -8.21 -4.69 -6.36
N TYR A 72 -8.40 -3.84 -5.36
CA TYR A 72 -9.63 -3.74 -4.58
C TYR A 72 -9.83 -2.34 -3.99
N HIS A 73 -11.02 -2.10 -3.45
CA HIS A 73 -11.42 -0.85 -2.79
C HIS A 73 -11.65 -1.07 -1.30
N ASP A 74 -11.92 0.01 -0.58
CA ASP A 74 -12.32 0.01 0.83
C ASP A 74 -11.32 -0.61 1.81
N SER A 75 -10.03 -0.61 1.46
CA SER A 75 -8.97 -1.05 2.37
C SER A 75 -8.72 -0.01 3.45
N LEU A 76 -8.65 -0.46 4.70
CA LEU A 76 -8.38 0.36 5.89
C LEU A 76 -7.10 -0.11 6.60
N THR A 77 -6.32 -0.96 5.92
CA THR A 77 -5.20 -1.70 6.53
C THR A 77 -3.86 -1.47 5.82
N GLU A 78 -3.85 -0.63 4.78
CA GLU A 78 -2.73 -0.53 3.83
C GLU A 78 -2.29 0.92 3.63
N GLY A 79 -2.26 1.68 4.71
CA GLY A 79 -1.99 3.11 4.72
C GLY A 79 -3.15 3.91 5.33
N PRO A 80 -2.96 5.23 5.49
CA PRO A 80 -3.91 6.08 6.20
C PRO A 80 -5.21 6.27 5.42
N GLY A 81 -6.32 6.09 6.13
CA GLY A 81 -7.66 6.27 5.65
C GLY A 81 -8.07 5.18 4.66
N ARG A 82 -9.20 5.41 3.98
CA ARG A 82 -9.77 4.46 3.05
C ARG A 82 -8.98 4.44 1.74
N ARG A 83 -8.49 3.26 1.34
CA ARG A 83 -7.62 3.06 0.17
C ARG A 83 -8.31 2.25 -0.92
N SER A 84 -8.08 2.66 -2.16
CA SER A 84 -8.06 1.71 -3.30
C SER A 84 -6.66 1.14 -3.42
N SER A 85 -6.55 -0.18 -3.48
CA SER A 85 -5.26 -0.88 -3.42
C SER A 85 -5.02 -1.70 -4.68
N VAL A 86 -3.77 -1.72 -5.14
CA VAL A 86 -3.31 -2.56 -6.25
C VAL A 86 -2.16 -3.47 -5.81
N LEU A 87 -2.25 -4.74 -6.22
CA LEU A 87 -1.26 -5.78 -5.96
C LEU A 87 -0.47 -6.01 -7.23
N PHE A 88 0.74 -5.47 -7.29
CA PHE A 88 1.68 -5.76 -8.36
C PHE A 88 2.05 -7.25 -8.34
N GLN A 89 2.20 -7.84 -9.52
CA GLN A 89 2.74 -9.18 -9.67
C GLN A 89 4.26 -9.10 -9.76
N PHE A 90 4.92 -10.22 -9.45
CA PHE A 90 6.36 -10.41 -9.44
C PHE A 90 7.06 -9.73 -8.25
N CYS A 91 7.79 -10.54 -7.47
CA CYS A 91 8.68 -10.08 -6.42
C CYS A 91 10.00 -10.86 -6.49
N PRO A 92 11.13 -10.19 -6.80
CA PRO A 92 12.42 -10.86 -6.88
C PRO A 92 13.02 -11.17 -5.49
N LEU A 93 12.53 -10.54 -4.42
CA LEU A 93 13.07 -10.69 -3.07
C LEU A 93 12.79 -12.08 -2.48
N LYS A 94 11.60 -12.63 -2.77
CA LYS A 94 11.16 -13.96 -2.33
C LYS A 94 11.43 -14.21 -0.84
N CYS A 95 11.05 -13.26 0.01
CA CYS A 95 11.32 -13.31 1.45
C CYS A 95 10.86 -14.64 2.06
N LYS A 96 11.67 -15.18 2.97
CA LYS A 96 11.28 -16.37 3.74
C LYS A 96 10.03 -16.05 4.57
N GLY A 97 9.03 -16.92 4.49
CA GLY A 97 7.75 -16.74 5.20
C GLY A 97 6.86 -15.65 4.62
N CYS A 98 7.11 -15.17 3.39
CA CYS A 98 6.28 -14.17 2.72
C CYS A 98 4.78 -14.53 2.78
N TYR A 99 3.93 -13.55 3.09
CA TYR A 99 2.47 -13.73 3.17
C TYR A 99 1.80 -13.96 1.81
N VAL A 100 2.44 -13.50 0.73
CA VAL A 100 1.89 -13.54 -0.62
C VAL A 100 2.86 -14.22 -1.60
N PRO A 101 3.31 -15.46 -1.34
CA PRO A 101 4.32 -16.14 -2.15
C PRO A 101 3.86 -16.38 -3.59
N GLN A 102 2.55 -16.37 -3.85
CA GLN A 102 1.97 -16.41 -5.20
C GLN A 102 2.39 -15.20 -6.07
N LEU A 103 2.83 -14.10 -5.46
CA LEU A 103 3.31 -12.92 -6.18
C LEU A 103 4.77 -13.04 -6.62
N HIS A 104 5.48 -14.12 -6.28
CA HIS A 104 6.88 -14.32 -6.66
C HIS A 104 7.07 -14.69 -8.15
N ASP A 105 6.03 -15.24 -8.78
CA ASP A 105 6.08 -15.67 -10.16
C ASP A 105 5.96 -14.47 -11.11
N LYS A 106 6.84 -14.38 -12.11
CA LYS A 106 6.81 -13.32 -13.12
C LYS A 106 5.77 -13.56 -14.21
N ASP A 107 5.37 -14.82 -14.40
CA ASP A 107 4.52 -15.25 -15.52
C ASP A 107 3.04 -15.34 -15.14
N SER A 108 2.73 -15.21 -13.83
CA SER A 108 1.37 -15.11 -13.29
C SER A 108 0.75 -13.71 -13.46
N GLY A 109 -0.45 -13.50 -12.92
CA GLY A 109 -1.15 -12.21 -12.96
C GLY A 109 -1.59 -11.79 -14.37
N ALA A 110 -2.00 -10.53 -14.52
CA ALA A 110 -2.48 -9.97 -15.77
C ALA A 110 -1.75 -8.66 -16.11
N SER A 111 -1.45 -8.46 -17.40
CA SER A 111 -0.98 -7.17 -17.91
C SER A 111 -2.17 -6.24 -18.12
N VAL A 112 -2.15 -5.06 -17.51
CA VAL A 112 -3.25 -4.10 -17.52
C VAL A 112 -2.73 -2.74 -17.96
N SER A 113 -3.45 -2.07 -18.87
CA SER A 113 -3.15 -0.69 -19.26
C SER A 113 -3.12 0.21 -18.02
N VAL A 114 -2.10 1.06 -17.93
CA VAL A 114 -1.93 2.02 -16.83
C VAL A 114 -3.15 2.92 -16.69
N LYS A 115 -3.64 3.45 -17.81
CA LYS A 115 -4.82 4.32 -17.84
C LYS A 115 -6.04 3.58 -17.31
N LYS A 116 -6.25 2.35 -17.77
CA LYS A 116 -7.39 1.55 -17.32
C LYS A 116 -7.31 1.23 -15.83
N LEU A 117 -6.12 0.89 -15.34
CA LEU A 117 -5.91 0.63 -13.93
C LEU A 117 -6.14 1.89 -13.07
N ALA A 118 -5.69 3.06 -13.52
CA ALA A 118 -5.95 4.32 -12.83
C ALA A 118 -7.45 4.65 -12.78
N GLU A 119 -8.20 4.46 -13.87
CA GLU A 119 -9.67 4.57 -13.89
C GLU A 119 -10.33 3.65 -12.87
N LEU A 120 -9.88 2.39 -12.79
CA LEU A 120 -10.42 1.41 -11.86
C LEU A 120 -10.13 1.82 -10.41
N LEU A 121 -8.88 2.11 -10.08
CA LEU A 121 -8.47 2.56 -8.73
C LEU A 121 -9.15 3.87 -8.33
N LEU A 122 -9.52 4.69 -9.30
CA LEU A 122 -10.17 5.97 -9.11
C LEU A 122 -11.69 5.98 -9.38
N ASP A 123 -12.34 4.82 -9.46
CA ASP A 123 -13.79 4.73 -9.71
C ASP A 123 -14.58 5.56 -8.68
N PRO A 124 -15.40 6.56 -9.10
CA PRO A 124 -16.13 7.45 -8.20
C PRO A 124 -17.21 6.74 -7.36
N LYS A 125 -17.55 5.48 -7.65
CA LYS A 125 -18.45 4.67 -6.82
C LYS A 125 -17.85 4.32 -5.45
N PHE A 126 -16.53 4.34 -5.33
CA PHE A 126 -15.81 3.98 -4.11
C PHE A 126 -15.15 5.23 -3.53
N GLU A 127 -15.71 5.73 -2.43
CA GLU A 127 -15.09 6.79 -1.65
C GLU A 127 -13.72 6.32 -1.13
N ARG A 128 -12.73 7.22 -1.14
CA ARG A 128 -11.36 6.92 -0.75
C ARG A 128 -10.57 8.19 -0.46
N ASP A 129 -9.58 8.07 0.42
CA ASP A 129 -8.60 9.11 0.72
C ASP A 129 -7.39 9.03 -0.22
N GLY A 130 -7.14 7.87 -0.83
CA GLY A 130 -6.10 7.72 -1.83
C GLY A 130 -5.90 6.30 -2.34
N VAL A 131 -4.75 6.07 -2.98
CA VAL A 131 -4.37 4.78 -3.57
C VAL A 131 -3.14 4.18 -2.89
N THR A 132 -3.19 2.88 -2.61
CA THR A 132 -2.03 2.12 -2.13
C THR A 132 -1.51 1.19 -3.23
N ILE A 133 -0.20 1.26 -3.46
CA ILE A 133 0.52 0.42 -4.41
C ILE A 133 1.35 -0.59 -3.61
N LEU A 134 1.01 -1.88 -3.72
CA LEU A 134 1.65 -2.95 -2.97
C LEU A 134 1.76 -4.24 -3.79
N GLY A 135 1.91 -5.39 -3.14
CA GLY A 135 1.85 -6.71 -3.76
C GLY A 135 3.22 -7.39 -3.76
N GLY A 136 3.72 -7.73 -4.95
CA GLY A 136 5.03 -8.31 -5.15
C GLY A 136 6.14 -7.31 -4.81
N GLU A 137 6.78 -6.74 -5.82
CA GLU A 137 7.69 -5.60 -5.64
C GLU A 137 7.36 -4.55 -6.70
N PRO A 138 6.66 -3.46 -6.34
CA PRO A 138 6.31 -2.41 -7.30
C PRO A 138 7.52 -1.89 -8.07
N PHE A 139 8.67 -1.70 -7.42
CA PHE A 139 9.89 -1.22 -8.07
C PHE A 139 10.59 -2.28 -8.96
N ALA A 140 10.05 -3.50 -9.06
CA ALA A 140 10.46 -4.48 -10.07
C ALA A 140 9.83 -4.23 -11.45
N GLN A 141 8.88 -3.31 -11.55
CA GLN A 141 8.28 -2.83 -12.80
C GLN A 141 8.35 -1.29 -12.89
N PRO A 142 9.56 -0.69 -12.84
CA PRO A 142 9.70 0.72 -12.48
C PRO A 142 9.16 1.69 -13.54
N GLU A 143 9.20 1.33 -14.84
CA GLU A 143 8.60 2.15 -15.91
C GLU A 143 7.07 2.15 -15.83
N GLY A 144 6.47 0.98 -15.65
CA GLY A 144 5.01 0.85 -15.49
C GLY A 144 4.51 1.48 -14.19
N LEU A 145 5.29 1.37 -13.11
CA LEU A 145 5.00 2.02 -11.84
C LEU A 145 5.03 3.55 -11.98
N LEU A 146 6.05 4.12 -12.63
CA LEU A 146 6.11 5.55 -12.90
C LEU A 146 4.91 6.03 -13.72
N ALA A 147 4.56 5.29 -14.77
CA ALA A 147 3.40 5.61 -15.58
C ALA A 147 2.12 5.60 -14.74
N LEU A 148 1.92 4.59 -13.89
CA LEU A 148 0.75 4.51 -13.01
C LEU A 148 0.70 5.66 -12.00
N VAL A 149 1.81 5.99 -11.34
CA VAL A 149 1.89 7.10 -10.40
C VAL A 149 1.57 8.43 -11.11
N GLY A 150 2.14 8.66 -12.29
CA GLY A 150 1.87 9.84 -13.10
C GLY A 150 0.40 9.95 -13.50
N GLU A 151 -0.21 8.86 -13.96
CA GLU A 151 -1.62 8.84 -14.36
C GLU A 151 -2.55 9.08 -13.17
N LEU A 152 -2.29 8.45 -12.02
CA LEU A 152 -3.05 8.67 -10.79
C LEU A 152 -2.99 10.15 -10.36
N ARG A 153 -1.81 10.78 -10.46
CA ARG A 153 -1.66 12.22 -10.19
C ARG A 153 -2.43 13.07 -11.18
N ALA A 154 -2.33 12.78 -12.48
CA ALA A 154 -3.03 13.51 -13.54
C ALA A 154 -4.56 13.43 -13.36
N MET A 155 -5.07 12.29 -12.89
CA MET A 155 -6.49 12.07 -12.59
C MET A 155 -6.92 12.62 -11.22
N GLY A 156 -6.05 13.32 -10.49
CA GLY A 156 -6.39 14.03 -9.26
C GLY A 156 -6.24 13.22 -7.97
N CYS A 157 -5.54 12.08 -7.98
CA CYS A 157 -5.23 11.34 -6.76
C CYS A 157 -4.30 12.15 -5.85
N ARG A 158 -4.80 12.53 -4.67
CA ARG A 158 -4.09 13.42 -3.73
C ARG A 158 -3.12 12.70 -2.81
N HIS A 159 -3.32 11.41 -2.55
CA HIS A 159 -2.53 10.65 -1.59
C HIS A 159 -2.11 9.27 -2.10
N LEU A 160 -0.82 9.03 -2.25
CA LEU A 160 -0.22 7.79 -2.73
C LEU A 160 0.68 7.15 -1.66
N VAL A 161 0.40 5.89 -1.35
CA VAL A 161 1.25 5.03 -0.51
C VAL A 161 1.86 3.96 -1.41
N CYS A 162 3.15 3.69 -1.26
CA CYS A 162 3.80 2.58 -1.97
C CYS A 162 4.54 1.70 -0.97
N TYR A 163 4.38 0.38 -1.11
CA TYR A 163 5.19 -0.60 -0.41
C TYR A 163 6.41 -0.97 -1.25
N SER A 164 7.53 -1.29 -0.60
CA SER A 164 8.67 -1.92 -1.23
C SER A 164 9.42 -2.77 -0.22
N GLY A 165 9.94 -3.91 -0.66
CA GLY A 165 10.88 -4.69 0.13
C GLY A 165 12.31 -4.13 0.09
N TYR A 166 12.57 -3.10 -0.70
CA TYR A 166 13.80 -2.33 -0.64
C TYR A 166 13.65 -1.18 0.35
N THR A 167 14.74 -0.82 1.02
CA THR A 167 14.78 0.41 1.82
C THR A 167 14.85 1.64 0.92
N LEU A 168 14.46 2.81 1.40
CA LEU A 168 14.58 4.09 0.70
C LEU A 168 16.01 4.36 0.23
N GLU A 169 17.00 4.00 1.05
CA GLU A 169 18.42 4.11 0.70
C GLU A 169 18.76 3.22 -0.49
N ALA A 170 18.35 1.95 -0.46
CA ALA A 170 18.57 1.02 -1.57
C ALA A 170 17.83 1.47 -2.85
N LEU A 171 16.62 2.02 -2.73
CA LEU A 171 15.89 2.58 -3.87
C LEU A 171 16.59 3.81 -4.45
N ARG A 172 17.15 4.69 -3.60
CA ARG A 172 17.95 5.85 -4.06
C ARG A 172 19.22 5.41 -4.80
N GLU A 173 19.89 4.37 -4.34
CA GLU A 173 21.04 3.80 -5.06
C GLU A 173 20.62 3.22 -6.42
N LYS A 174 19.50 2.49 -6.47
CA LYS A 174 18.94 1.98 -7.73
C LYS A 174 18.54 3.10 -8.68
N ALA A 175 18.02 4.21 -8.14
CA ALA A 175 17.61 5.38 -8.93
C ALA A 175 18.75 6.01 -9.73
N VAL A 176 20.01 5.83 -9.31
CA VAL A 176 21.20 6.27 -10.08
C VAL A 176 21.27 5.59 -11.45
N LYS A 177 20.84 4.33 -11.54
CA LYS A 177 20.87 3.54 -12.78
C LYS A 177 19.51 3.47 -13.49
N GLN A 178 18.42 3.70 -12.74
CA GLN A 178 17.05 3.60 -13.23
C GLN A 178 16.27 4.83 -12.75
N SER A 179 16.26 5.88 -13.58
CA SER A 179 15.70 7.19 -13.22
C SER A 179 14.21 7.15 -12.87
N SER A 180 13.46 6.18 -13.41
CA SER A 180 12.04 5.99 -13.10
C SER A 180 11.78 5.72 -11.61
N ILE A 181 12.69 5.01 -10.93
CA ILE A 181 12.62 4.80 -9.47
C ILE A 181 12.69 6.14 -8.74
N GLY A 182 13.63 7.00 -9.12
CA GLY A 182 13.79 8.32 -8.54
C GLY A 182 12.57 9.23 -8.76
N ALA A 183 11.98 9.18 -9.96
CA ALA A 183 10.77 9.91 -10.29
C ALA A 183 9.57 9.42 -9.45
N VAL A 184 9.36 8.11 -9.34
CA VAL A 184 8.33 7.52 -8.46
C VAL A 184 8.50 8.00 -7.02
N LEU A 185 9.72 7.90 -6.47
CA LEU A 185 10.00 8.37 -5.10
C LEU A 185 9.69 9.86 -4.89
N GLY A 186 9.83 10.68 -5.94
CA GLY A 186 9.48 12.10 -5.94
C GLY A 186 7.98 12.35 -5.86
N ASP A 187 7.18 11.45 -6.46
CA ASP A 187 5.75 11.64 -6.68
C ASP A 187 4.84 10.86 -5.72
N ILE A 188 5.36 9.92 -4.92
CA ILE A 188 4.59 9.24 -3.86
C ILE A 188 4.71 9.96 -2.50
N ASP A 189 3.71 9.78 -1.63
CA ASP A 189 3.60 10.53 -0.37
C ASP A 189 4.14 9.76 0.83
N ILE A 190 3.86 8.45 0.89
CA ILE A 190 4.37 7.55 1.91
C ILE A 190 5.04 6.36 1.22
N LEU A 191 6.21 5.99 1.74
CA LEU A 191 6.86 4.72 1.39
C LEU A 191 6.87 3.83 2.64
N ILE A 192 6.32 2.62 2.50
CA ILE A 192 6.48 1.57 3.50
C ILE A 192 7.59 0.65 3.00
N ASP A 193 8.74 0.69 3.68
CA ASP A 193 10.00 0.17 3.14
C ASP A 193 10.59 -0.99 3.94
N GLY A 194 11.44 -1.77 3.28
CA GLY A 194 12.16 -2.89 3.88
C GLY A 194 11.51 -4.26 3.63
N ALA A 195 12.36 -5.27 3.51
CA ALA A 195 11.94 -6.64 3.25
C ALA A 195 11.18 -7.21 4.45
N TYR A 196 10.20 -8.08 4.18
CA TYR A 196 9.57 -8.86 5.24
C TYR A 196 10.57 -9.80 5.91
N LEU A 197 10.62 -9.77 7.24
CA LEU A 197 11.44 -10.65 8.07
C LEU A 197 10.53 -11.46 9.00
N GLU A 198 10.43 -12.77 8.74
CA GLU A 198 9.64 -13.72 9.55
C GLU A 198 9.97 -13.62 11.05
N SER A 199 11.25 -13.44 11.39
CA SER A 199 11.74 -13.32 12.77
C SER A 199 11.25 -12.06 13.50
N GLU A 200 10.75 -11.06 12.77
CA GLU A 200 10.32 -9.76 13.32
C GLU A 200 8.82 -9.52 13.18
N THR A 201 8.05 -10.57 12.88
CA THR A 201 6.58 -10.49 12.75
C THR A 201 5.92 -9.95 14.02
N SER A 202 6.41 -10.34 15.20
CA SER A 202 5.85 -9.88 16.49
C SER A 202 6.14 -8.41 16.79
N GLY A 203 7.02 -7.76 16.05
CA GLY A 203 7.33 -6.33 16.17
C GLY A 203 6.72 -5.49 15.06
N ALA A 204 5.85 -6.07 14.22
CA ALA A 204 5.17 -5.35 13.16
C ALA A 204 4.31 -4.21 13.74
N GLY A 205 4.45 -3.03 13.17
CA GLY A 205 3.69 -1.84 13.54
C GLY A 205 2.53 -1.58 12.59
N LEU A 206 2.00 -0.36 12.65
CA LEU A 206 0.93 0.09 11.78
C LEU A 206 1.32 -0.09 10.29
N TRP A 207 0.49 -0.84 9.57
CA TRP A 207 0.63 -1.13 8.13
C TRP A 207 1.88 -1.93 7.71
N THR A 208 2.69 -2.43 8.65
CA THR A 208 3.87 -3.24 8.33
C THR A 208 3.63 -4.74 8.59
N GLY A 209 4.41 -5.58 7.91
CA GLY A 209 4.42 -7.04 8.11
C GLY A 209 5.51 -7.51 9.08
N SER A 210 6.56 -6.70 9.31
CA SER A 210 7.64 -7.00 10.25
C SER A 210 8.25 -5.74 10.85
N GLY A 211 8.83 -5.84 12.05
CA GLY A 211 9.29 -4.70 12.85
C GLY A 211 10.45 -3.89 12.26
N ASN A 212 11.20 -4.46 11.31
CA ASN A 212 12.26 -3.77 10.58
C ASN A 212 11.73 -2.78 9.54
N GLN A 213 10.46 -2.89 9.14
CA GLN A 213 9.89 -2.06 8.09
C GLN A 213 9.52 -0.68 8.62
N ARG A 214 9.71 0.35 7.79
CA ARG A 214 9.48 1.75 8.19
C ARG A 214 8.36 2.36 7.37
N VAL A 215 7.48 3.10 8.03
CA VAL A 215 6.51 3.98 7.36
C VAL A 215 7.17 5.36 7.23
N ILE A 216 7.52 5.79 6.03
CA ILE A 216 8.29 7.01 5.77
C ILE A 216 7.38 8.06 5.12
N ASP A 217 7.23 9.21 5.76
CA ASP A 217 6.63 10.39 5.13
C ASP A 217 7.64 11.00 4.16
N LEU A 218 7.40 10.76 2.87
CA LEU A 218 8.30 11.20 1.82
C LEU A 218 8.16 12.72 1.55
N ARG A 219 7.00 13.33 1.80
CA ARG A 219 6.82 14.79 1.71
C ARG A 219 7.66 15.51 2.76
N ALA A 220 7.56 15.08 4.01
CA ALA A 220 8.36 15.61 5.10
C ALA A 220 9.85 15.29 4.90
N THR A 221 10.16 14.08 4.42
CA THR A 221 11.55 13.67 4.14
C THR A 221 12.21 14.59 3.10
N ARG A 222 11.49 14.96 2.03
CA ARG A 222 11.97 15.95 1.05
C ARG A 222 12.11 17.34 1.65
N ARG A 223 11.11 17.79 2.41
CA ARG A 223 11.10 19.14 3.02
C ARG A 223 12.25 19.35 4.00
N PHE A 224 12.55 18.35 4.83
CA PHE A 224 13.57 18.46 5.88
C PHE A 224 14.93 17.86 5.49
N ASN A 225 15.04 17.29 4.28
CA ASN A 225 16.24 16.64 3.77
C ASN A 225 16.84 15.60 4.75
N ARG A 226 15.97 14.87 5.44
CA ARG A 226 16.30 13.76 6.35
C ARG A 226 15.12 12.82 6.41
N ILE A 227 15.32 11.54 6.70
CA ILE A 227 14.21 10.59 6.82
C ILE A 227 13.29 11.05 7.97
N VAL A 228 12.01 11.18 7.64
CA VAL A 228 10.94 11.45 8.60
C VAL A 228 9.99 10.26 8.58
N LEU A 229 9.84 9.62 9.73
CA LEU A 229 8.86 8.56 9.90
C LEU A 229 7.46 9.16 10.02
N TYR A 230 6.49 8.46 9.46
CA TYR A 230 5.09 8.79 9.63
C TYR A 230 4.68 8.47 11.07
N SER A 231 4.05 9.44 11.74
CA SER A 231 3.61 9.38 13.14
C SER A 231 2.18 9.82 13.26
#